data_AF-A0A1F2WVA5-F1
#
_entry.id   AF-A0A1F2WVA5-F1
#
_cell.length_a   1.000
_cell.length_b   1.000
_cell.length_c   1.000
_cell.angle_alpha   90.00
_cell.angle_beta   90.00
_cell.angle_gamma   90.00
#
_symmetry.space_group_name_H-M   'P 1'
#
loop_
_entity.id
_entity.type
_entity.pdbx_description
1 polymer ?
#
loop_
_entity_poly.entity_id
_entity_poly.type
_entity_poly.pdbx_seq_one_letter_code
_entity_poly.pdbx_strand_id
1 'polypeptide(L)'
;MSLKYKVFLHSYLGFNSNSTLFYGDRDAVLVDASQLLSDTHRMIAQLIPMRKNLTYIYVSHFHPDHHFGLGVLASAFPQAKIVALPSVVNDVVFSSSDKVDMWAIDRFGPDIPSKTTIPMPMHEPRLELEGHELLFSDGWEGDSINNSVVWAPSIRVACATDVAFHDCNLWPIESNVERRVKWRSSISKLLDLDPRIVIPGHHDEAKLRILEEVQEDTSRSYTDCVDWSLKYLDVYDSVYDTAKNGAELLEGMNKYYADVKAEDFAIHWQARLLFPHSCPDWFTPLPGEPGKIFLNPSGGFDGDPPKE
;
A
#
# COMPACT_ATOMS: atom_id res chain seq x y z
N MET A 1 27.47 5.05 9.48
CA MET A 1 27.60 3.87 8.61
C MET A 1 26.67 4.03 7.41
N SER A 2 26.52 3.01 6.54
CA SER A 2 25.50 3.04 5.48
C SER A 2 24.12 2.78 6.08
N LEU A 3 23.06 3.38 5.52
CA LEU A 3 21.70 3.05 5.91
C LEU A 3 21.39 1.59 5.55
N LYS A 4 20.43 1.02 6.29
CA LYS A 4 19.79 -0.25 5.96
C LYS A 4 18.28 -0.07 5.94
N TYR A 5 17.57 -1.02 5.35
CA TYR A 5 16.13 -1.15 5.47
C TYR A 5 15.74 -2.49 6.08
N LYS A 6 14.52 -2.58 6.61
CA LYS A 6 13.85 -3.84 6.96
C LYS A 6 12.39 -3.72 6.57
N VAL A 7 11.89 -4.72 5.85
CA VAL A 7 10.48 -4.81 5.48
C VAL A 7 9.77 -5.71 6.48
N PHE A 8 8.61 -5.26 6.95
CA PHE A 8 7.71 -6.03 7.80
C PHE A 8 6.51 -6.43 6.95
N LEU A 9 6.39 -7.72 6.65
CA LEU A 9 5.26 -8.25 5.90
C LEU A 9 4.07 -8.52 6.83
N HIS A 10 2.93 -7.89 6.53
CA HIS A 10 1.68 -8.09 7.27
C HIS A 10 1.03 -9.44 6.92
N SER A 11 0.02 -9.82 7.69
CA SER A 11 -0.65 -11.10 7.48
C SER A 11 -1.46 -11.07 6.18
N TYR A 12 -1.89 -12.24 5.73
CA TYR A 12 -2.86 -12.36 4.62
C TYR A 12 -4.14 -11.52 4.86
N LEU A 13 -4.62 -11.47 6.10
CA LEU A 13 -5.78 -10.65 6.46
C LEU A 13 -5.45 -9.15 6.52
N GLY A 14 -4.19 -8.79 6.78
CA GLY A 14 -3.63 -7.46 6.57
C GLY A 14 -3.12 -7.24 5.14
N PHE A 15 -3.70 -7.96 4.16
CA PHE A 15 -3.50 -7.80 2.72
C PHE A 15 -2.07 -8.03 2.20
N ASN A 16 -1.22 -8.70 2.99
CA ASN A 16 0.22 -8.79 2.71
C ASN A 16 0.83 -7.41 2.38
N SER A 17 0.26 -6.32 2.91
CA SER A 17 0.89 -5.01 2.83
C SER A 17 2.16 -5.01 3.67
N ASN A 18 2.96 -3.96 3.55
CA ASN A 18 4.18 -3.87 4.32
C ASN A 18 4.41 -2.51 4.98
N SER A 19 5.17 -2.56 6.06
CA SER A 19 5.85 -1.38 6.59
C SER A 19 7.34 -1.50 6.33
N THR A 20 8.00 -0.40 6.00
CA THR A 20 9.44 -0.38 5.71
C THR A 20 10.19 0.50 6.69
N LEU A 21 11.10 -0.09 7.45
CA LEU A 21 11.97 0.64 8.37
C LEU A 21 13.29 0.97 7.70
N PHE A 22 13.60 2.25 7.53
CA PHE A 22 14.95 2.72 7.23
C PHE A 22 15.69 3.01 8.54
N TYR A 23 16.91 2.51 8.71
CA TYR A 23 17.65 2.67 9.96
C TYR A 23 19.16 2.81 9.76
N GLY A 24 19.76 3.59 10.64
CA GLY A 24 21.21 3.72 10.80
C GLY A 24 21.72 2.95 12.01
N ASP A 25 22.77 3.45 12.65
CA ASP A 25 23.40 2.83 13.82
C ASP A 25 22.54 2.95 15.08
N ARG A 26 21.93 4.11 15.28
CA ARG A 26 21.12 4.49 16.45
C ARG A 26 19.68 4.76 16.07
N ASP A 27 19.44 5.56 15.04
CA ASP A 27 18.12 6.08 14.71
C ASP A 27 17.43 5.27 13.61
N ALA A 28 16.10 5.38 13.54
CA ALA A 28 15.29 4.77 12.48
C ALA A 28 14.03 5.59 12.16
N VAL A 29 13.55 5.43 10.92
CA VAL A 29 12.28 5.97 10.40
C VAL A 29 11.48 4.80 9.85
N LEU A 30 10.25 4.64 10.34
CA LEU A 30 9.30 3.64 9.83
C LEU A 30 8.40 4.29 8.78
N VAL A 31 8.21 3.64 7.65
CA VAL A 31 7.22 3.97 6.63
C VAL A 31 6.04 3.02 6.81
N ASP A 32 4.88 3.61 7.01
CA ASP A 32 3.57 3.00 7.21
C ASP A 32 3.41 2.17 8.49
N ALA A 33 2.15 1.96 8.85
CA ALA A 33 1.68 1.05 9.88
C ALA A 33 1.07 -0.20 9.21
N SER A 34 0.06 -0.81 9.83
CA SER A 34 -0.66 -1.96 9.27
C SER A 34 -2.17 -1.80 9.43
N GLN A 35 -2.93 -2.60 8.68
CA GLN A 35 -4.41 -2.68 8.76
C GLN A 35 -4.85 -3.13 10.14
N LEU A 36 -4.23 -4.22 10.62
CA LEU A 36 -4.64 -4.95 11.80
C LEU A 36 -3.80 -4.53 13.00
N LEU A 37 -4.45 -4.35 14.14
CA LEU A 37 -3.77 -4.05 15.39
C LEU A 37 -2.83 -5.20 15.78
N SER A 38 -3.25 -6.44 15.54
CA SER A 38 -2.44 -7.65 15.74
C SER A 38 -1.15 -7.67 14.91
N ASP A 39 -1.21 -7.28 13.64
CA ASP A 39 -0.03 -7.15 12.77
C ASP A 39 0.90 -6.05 13.26
N THR A 40 0.33 -4.93 13.73
CA THR A 40 1.12 -3.85 14.34
C THR A 40 1.86 -4.33 15.59
N HIS A 41 1.20 -5.10 16.47
CA HIS A 41 1.84 -5.68 17.64
C HIS A 41 2.97 -6.67 17.28
N ARG A 42 2.76 -7.48 16.23
CA ARG A 42 3.79 -8.39 15.70
C ARG A 42 4.99 -7.63 15.14
N MET A 43 4.77 -6.51 14.44
CA MET A 43 5.84 -5.62 13.99
C MET A 43 6.60 -5.00 15.17
N ILE A 44 5.90 -4.49 16.18
CA ILE A 44 6.52 -3.91 17.39
C ILE A 44 7.41 -4.93 18.11
N ALA A 45 6.97 -6.19 18.20
CA ALA A 45 7.75 -7.26 18.80
C ALA A 45 9.08 -7.53 18.07
N GLN A 46 9.17 -7.19 16.78
CA GLN A 46 10.41 -7.25 16.00
C GLN A 46 11.24 -5.95 16.10
N LEU A 47 10.58 -4.79 16.21
CA LEU A 47 11.25 -3.49 16.33
C LEU A 47 11.98 -3.31 17.66
N ILE A 48 11.38 -3.68 18.79
CA ILE A 48 11.94 -3.47 20.13
C ILE A 48 13.34 -4.11 20.28
N PRO A 49 13.58 -5.38 19.89
CA PRO A 49 14.89 -6.01 19.96
C PRO A 49 15.98 -5.32 19.12
N MET A 50 15.62 -4.56 18.07
CA MET A 50 16.60 -3.82 17.25
C MET A 50 17.25 -2.67 18.02
N ARG A 51 16.64 -2.20 19.12
CA ARG A 51 17.13 -1.11 19.97
C ARG A 51 17.46 0.18 19.21
N LYS A 52 16.74 0.44 18.12
CA LYS A 52 16.81 1.70 17.39
C LYS A 52 15.92 2.73 18.06
N ASN A 53 16.36 3.98 18.05
CA ASN A 53 15.54 5.12 18.39
C ASN A 53 14.64 5.44 17.19
N LEU A 54 13.37 5.04 17.26
CA LEU A 54 12.38 5.36 16.25
C LEU A 54 12.04 6.86 16.35
N THR A 55 12.57 7.66 15.42
CA THR A 55 12.43 9.12 15.45
C THR A 55 11.15 9.58 14.76
N TYR A 56 10.79 8.91 13.66
CA TYR A 56 9.62 9.20 12.85
C TYR A 56 8.89 7.94 12.40
N ILE A 57 7.56 8.08 12.27
CA ILE A 57 6.69 7.14 11.55
C ILE A 57 6.02 7.96 10.45
N TYR A 58 6.33 7.67 9.19
CA TYR A 58 5.78 8.33 8.03
C TYR A 58 4.58 7.56 7.48
N VAL A 59 3.49 8.25 7.13
CA VAL A 59 2.32 7.66 6.47
C VAL A 59 2.33 8.05 5.00
N SER A 60 2.25 7.05 4.12
CA SER A 60 2.36 7.21 2.67
C SER A 60 1.10 7.75 2.02
N HIS A 61 -0.07 7.22 2.39
CA HIS A 61 -1.36 7.64 1.85
C HIS A 61 -2.52 7.22 2.75
N PHE A 62 -3.75 7.48 2.31
CA PHE A 62 -4.95 7.41 3.15
C PHE A 62 -5.55 6.02 3.30
N HIS A 63 -4.97 4.98 2.69
CA HIS A 63 -5.49 3.63 2.85
C HIS A 63 -5.23 3.05 4.24
N PRO A 64 -6.26 2.41 4.83
CA PRO A 64 -6.23 1.88 6.19
C PRO A 64 -5.02 1.05 6.57
N ASP A 65 -4.52 0.24 5.65
CA ASP A 65 -3.42 -0.68 5.90
C ASP A 65 -2.07 0.02 6.04
N HIS A 66 -2.02 1.34 5.86
CA HIS A 66 -0.86 2.18 6.08
C HIS A 66 -0.95 3.01 7.37
N HIS A 67 -2.12 3.14 8.01
CA HIS A 67 -2.29 4.05 9.16
C HIS A 67 -3.15 3.54 10.33
N PHE A 68 -3.89 2.44 10.18
CA PHE A 68 -4.76 1.94 11.25
C PHE A 68 -3.98 1.55 12.52
N GLY A 69 -2.79 0.97 12.36
CA GLY A 69 -1.88 0.61 13.44
C GLY A 69 -1.24 1.78 14.20
N LEU A 70 -1.40 3.03 13.77
CA LEU A 70 -0.65 4.16 14.31
C LEU A 70 -0.87 4.39 15.81
N GLY A 71 -2.08 4.15 16.34
CA GLY A 71 -2.36 4.30 17.77
C GLY A 71 -1.57 3.31 18.64
N VAL A 72 -1.37 2.10 18.13
CA VAL A 72 -0.58 1.05 18.78
C VAL A 72 0.92 1.39 18.71
N LEU A 73 1.40 1.89 17.56
CA LEU A 73 2.77 2.37 17.42
C LEU A 73 3.08 3.58 18.32
N ALA A 74 2.18 4.56 18.39
CA ALA A 74 2.32 5.72 19.26
C ALA A 74 2.46 5.33 20.73
N SER A 75 1.73 4.29 21.15
CA SER A 75 1.79 3.76 22.51
C SER A 75 3.12 3.07 22.81
N ALA A 76 3.66 2.31 21.84
CA ALA A 76 4.94 1.60 21.99
C ALA A 76 6.16 2.51 21.85
N PHE A 77 6.08 3.55 21.01
CA PHE A 77 7.16 4.48 20.70
C PHE A 77 6.71 5.93 20.90
N PRO A 78 6.43 6.38 22.14
CA PRO A 78 5.82 7.68 22.41
C PRO A 78 6.70 8.90 22.07
N GLN A 79 7.98 8.68 21.73
CA GLN A 79 8.89 9.73 21.29
C GLN A 79 8.95 9.86 19.76
N ALA A 80 8.45 8.86 19.01
CA ALA A 80 8.41 8.90 17.56
C ALA A 80 7.37 9.92 17.10
N LYS A 81 7.74 10.78 16.15
CA LYS A 81 6.81 11.71 15.52
C LYS A 81 6.09 11.02 14.37
N ILE A 82 4.78 10.92 14.48
CA ILE A 82 3.94 10.43 13.37
C ILE A 82 3.71 11.60 12.41
N VAL A 83 4.15 11.44 11.16
CA VAL A 83 4.19 12.51 10.16
C VAL A 83 3.70 12.03 8.79
N ALA A 84 3.25 12.96 7.95
CA ALA A 84 2.95 12.69 6.55
C ALA A 84 3.10 13.98 5.72
N LEU A 85 3.11 13.87 4.39
CA LEU A 85 3.04 15.05 3.53
C LEU A 85 1.71 15.80 3.76
N PRO A 86 1.66 17.13 3.66
CA PRO A 86 0.45 17.89 3.96
C PRO A 86 -0.80 17.44 3.17
N SER A 87 -0.63 17.03 1.92
CA SER A 87 -1.70 16.46 1.08
C SER A 87 -2.25 15.17 1.68
N VAL A 88 -1.36 14.24 2.07
CA VAL A 88 -1.71 12.98 2.72
C VAL A 88 -2.41 13.19 4.06
N VAL A 89 -1.97 14.17 4.87
CA VAL A 89 -2.65 14.51 6.13
C VAL A 89 -4.10 14.92 5.85
N ASN A 90 -4.32 15.79 4.85
CA ASN A 90 -5.67 16.17 4.46
C ASN A 90 -6.49 14.94 4.06
N ASP A 91 -5.91 14.05 3.24
CA ASP A 91 -6.59 12.87 2.75
C ASP A 91 -7.01 11.89 3.86
N VAL A 92 -6.14 11.68 4.84
CA VAL A 92 -6.44 10.87 6.03
C VAL A 92 -7.52 11.53 6.89
N VAL A 93 -7.47 12.86 7.08
CA VAL A 93 -8.51 13.59 7.82
C VAL A 93 -9.88 13.41 7.17
N PHE A 94 -9.97 13.54 5.84
CA PHE A 94 -11.24 13.43 5.12
C PHE A 94 -11.80 12.01 5.11
N SER A 95 -10.95 10.99 4.96
CA SER A 95 -11.40 9.61 4.75
C SER A 95 -11.49 8.76 6.03
N SER A 96 -10.91 9.21 7.14
CA SER A 96 -10.71 8.40 8.37
C SER A 96 -11.96 7.71 8.91
N SER A 97 -13.05 8.45 9.15
CA SER A 97 -14.28 7.90 9.74
C SER A 97 -14.93 6.87 8.81
N ASP A 98 -15.07 7.22 7.53
CA ASP A 98 -15.69 6.36 6.53
C ASP A 98 -14.90 5.06 6.35
N LYS A 99 -13.56 5.13 6.35
CA LYS A 99 -12.71 3.94 6.27
C LYS A 99 -12.84 3.10 7.55
N VAL A 100 -12.88 3.67 8.76
CA VAL A 100 -13.12 2.89 9.98
C VAL A 100 -14.45 2.16 9.90
N ASP A 101 -15.54 2.84 9.55
CA ASP A 101 -16.86 2.23 9.45
C ASP A 101 -16.91 1.11 8.40
N MET A 102 -16.31 1.33 7.22
CA MET A 102 -16.25 0.35 6.13
C MET A 102 -15.52 -0.95 6.52
N TRP A 103 -14.52 -0.87 7.41
CA TRP A 103 -13.68 -2.01 7.77
C TRP A 103 -13.99 -2.61 9.16
N ALA A 104 -14.85 -2.00 9.98
CA ALA A 104 -15.00 -2.29 11.42
C ALA A 104 -15.70 -3.59 11.83
N ILE A 105 -16.85 -3.98 11.27
CA ILE A 105 -17.70 -4.98 11.95
C ILE A 105 -17.81 -6.29 11.18
N ASP A 106 -18.16 -6.24 9.90
CA ASP A 106 -18.44 -7.47 9.15
C ASP A 106 -17.18 -8.18 8.64
N ARG A 107 -16.00 -7.54 8.76
CA ARG A 107 -14.78 -8.00 8.11
C ARG A 107 -13.59 -8.27 9.03
N PHE A 108 -13.29 -7.36 9.96
CA PHE A 108 -12.12 -7.50 10.85
C PHE A 108 -12.45 -7.44 12.34
N GLY A 109 -13.69 -7.10 12.70
CA GLY A 109 -14.14 -7.03 14.09
C GLY A 109 -13.24 -6.12 14.95
N PRO A 110 -12.84 -6.54 16.15
CA PRO A 110 -12.10 -5.69 17.08
C PRO A 110 -10.61 -5.52 16.74
N ASP A 111 -10.11 -6.11 15.65
CA ASP A 111 -8.69 -6.07 15.28
C ASP A 111 -8.31 -4.85 14.40
N ILE A 112 -9.19 -3.84 14.34
CA ILE A 112 -8.92 -2.53 13.74
C ILE A 112 -9.15 -1.42 14.79
N PRO A 113 -8.60 -0.21 14.62
CA PRO A 113 -8.82 0.85 15.60
C PRO A 113 -10.26 1.36 15.58
N SER A 114 -10.76 1.78 16.74
CA SER A 114 -12.06 2.47 16.83
C SER A 114 -12.02 3.92 16.36
N LYS A 115 -10.82 4.47 16.12
CA LYS A 115 -10.55 5.79 15.56
C LYS A 115 -9.12 5.84 15.01
N THR A 116 -8.89 6.51 13.90
CA THR A 116 -7.54 6.67 13.35
C THR A 116 -6.70 7.65 14.16
N THR A 117 -5.39 7.53 14.07
CA THR A 117 -4.45 8.55 14.55
C THR A 117 -4.03 9.41 13.38
N ILE A 118 -4.24 10.74 13.48
CA ILE A 118 -3.92 11.66 12.39
C ILE A 118 -2.43 12.04 12.43
N PRO A 119 -1.68 11.84 11.34
CA PRO A 119 -0.28 12.26 11.25
C PRO A 119 -0.13 13.79 11.28
N MET A 120 1.01 14.27 11.77
CA MET A 120 1.36 15.69 11.68
C MET A 120 1.87 16.06 10.28
N PRO A 121 1.51 17.22 9.71
CA PRO A 121 2.02 17.64 8.42
C PRO A 121 3.52 17.95 8.51
N MET A 122 4.29 17.38 7.59
CA MET A 122 5.70 17.69 7.45
C MET A 122 5.90 19.13 6.95
N HIS A 123 6.95 19.79 7.45
CA HIS A 123 7.35 21.11 6.98
C HIS A 123 8.07 21.05 5.64
N GLU A 124 8.93 20.03 5.46
CA GLU A 124 9.66 19.77 4.22
C GLU A 124 9.45 18.31 3.84
N PRO A 125 9.46 17.96 2.54
CA PRO A 125 9.28 16.58 2.07
C PRO A 125 10.57 15.75 2.23
N ARG A 126 11.25 15.87 3.37
CA ARG A 126 12.48 15.15 3.68
C ARG A 126 12.66 14.94 5.18
N LEU A 127 13.38 13.88 5.54
CA LEU A 127 13.88 13.62 6.88
C LEU A 127 15.37 13.29 6.79
N GLU A 128 16.14 13.72 7.79
CA GLU A 128 17.53 13.29 7.96
C GLU A 128 17.58 12.09 8.91
N LEU A 129 18.32 11.07 8.51
CA LEU A 129 18.61 9.88 9.27
C LEU A 129 20.13 9.67 9.34
N GLU A 130 20.73 10.13 10.43
CA GLU A 130 22.17 10.03 10.70
C GLU A 130 23.07 10.60 9.58
N GLY A 131 22.71 11.76 9.04
CA GLY A 131 23.43 12.43 7.96
C GLY A 131 23.08 11.92 6.56
N HIS A 132 22.09 11.03 6.42
CA HIS A 132 21.53 10.61 5.14
C HIS A 132 20.12 11.13 4.98
N GLU A 133 19.73 11.52 3.76
CA GLU A 133 18.36 11.97 3.49
C GLU A 133 17.43 10.80 3.16
N LEU A 134 16.21 10.87 3.67
CA LEU A 134 15.03 10.19 3.14
C LEU A 134 14.14 11.26 2.51
N LEU A 135 13.83 11.11 1.23
CA LEU A 135 13.04 12.05 0.45
C LEU A 135 11.64 11.48 0.24
N PHE A 136 10.63 12.32 0.39
CA PHE A 136 9.23 11.93 0.26
C PHE A 136 8.63 12.70 -0.91
N SER A 137 7.78 12.06 -1.70
CA SER A 137 7.09 12.76 -2.79
C SER A 137 5.69 12.18 -2.94
N ASP A 138 4.69 13.06 -2.97
CA ASP A 138 3.30 12.74 -3.22
C ASP A 138 2.95 12.89 -4.71
N GLY A 139 1.65 12.80 -5.04
CA GLY A 139 1.17 12.94 -6.42
C GLY A 139 1.51 11.76 -7.33
N TRP A 140 1.87 10.61 -6.76
CA TRP A 140 1.97 9.37 -7.51
C TRP A 140 0.59 8.74 -7.64
N GLU A 141 0.31 8.18 -8.81
CA GLU A 141 -0.89 7.40 -9.05
C GLU A 141 -0.58 5.93 -8.71
N GLY A 142 -1.48 5.33 -7.92
CA GLY A 142 -1.39 3.96 -7.44
C GLY A 142 -2.76 3.30 -7.44
N ASP A 143 -2.95 2.41 -6.47
CA ASP A 143 -4.26 1.92 -6.03
C ASP A 143 -5.25 3.06 -5.69
N SER A 144 -4.74 4.18 -5.17
CA SER A 144 -5.47 5.42 -4.91
C SER A 144 -4.78 6.62 -5.57
N ILE A 145 -5.49 7.75 -5.59
CA ILE A 145 -4.84 9.03 -5.87
C ILE A 145 -3.83 9.36 -4.76
N ASN A 146 -2.88 10.21 -5.11
CA ASN A 146 -1.99 10.88 -4.15
C ASN A 146 -1.20 9.92 -3.25
N ASN A 147 -0.70 8.84 -3.84
CA ASN A 147 0.28 7.96 -3.20
C ASN A 147 1.61 8.69 -2.98
N SER A 148 2.36 8.25 -1.97
CA SER A 148 3.70 8.78 -1.69
C SER A 148 4.81 7.77 -1.91
N VAL A 149 5.83 8.13 -2.68
CA VAL A 149 7.07 7.34 -2.81
C VAL A 149 8.13 7.88 -1.85
N VAL A 150 8.79 6.96 -1.14
CA VAL A 150 9.96 7.28 -0.30
C VAL A 150 11.24 6.88 -1.03
N TRP A 151 12.17 7.81 -1.17
CA TRP A 151 13.46 7.59 -1.82
C TRP A 151 14.60 7.77 -0.83
N ALA A 152 15.47 6.77 -0.73
CA ALA A 152 16.70 6.78 0.06
C ALA A 152 17.92 6.78 -0.89
N PRO A 153 18.42 7.98 -1.30
CA PRO A 153 19.45 8.08 -2.34
C PRO A 153 20.75 7.37 -1.97
N SER A 154 21.16 7.42 -0.69
CA SER A 154 22.45 6.91 -0.23
C SER A 154 22.61 5.39 -0.38
N ILE A 155 21.48 4.66 -0.49
CA ILE A 155 21.43 3.21 -0.70
C ILE A 155 20.70 2.82 -2.00
N ARG A 156 20.24 3.82 -2.76
CA ARG A 156 19.42 3.68 -3.97
C ARG A 156 18.20 2.77 -3.77
N VAL A 157 17.45 2.99 -2.69
CA VAL A 157 16.23 2.22 -2.38
C VAL A 157 15.01 3.12 -2.48
N ALA A 158 14.03 2.71 -3.28
CA ALA A 158 12.71 3.33 -3.35
C ALA A 158 11.69 2.43 -2.63
N CYS A 159 10.92 2.99 -1.70
CA CYS A 159 9.69 2.38 -1.21
C CYS A 159 8.56 2.88 -2.10
N ALA A 160 8.04 1.99 -2.94
CA ALA A 160 7.00 2.33 -3.92
C ALA A 160 5.63 2.51 -3.26
N THR A 161 5.43 1.95 -2.06
CA THR A 161 4.10 1.86 -1.44
C THR A 161 3.14 1.25 -2.46
N ASP A 162 1.94 1.79 -2.63
CA ASP A 162 0.94 1.16 -3.48
C ASP A 162 0.95 1.73 -4.91
N VAL A 163 2.08 2.32 -5.31
CA VAL A 163 2.40 2.55 -6.71
C VAL A 163 2.76 1.25 -7.40
N ALA A 164 3.47 0.32 -6.73
CA ALA A 164 3.89 -0.96 -7.31
C ALA A 164 3.71 -2.14 -6.34
N PHE A 165 3.29 -3.27 -6.89
CA PHE A 165 2.96 -4.51 -6.20
C PHE A 165 3.82 -5.66 -6.77
N HIS A 166 3.90 -6.80 -6.07
CA HIS A 166 4.45 -8.02 -6.67
C HIS A 166 3.85 -9.28 -6.05
N ASP A 167 3.16 -10.08 -6.85
CA ASP A 167 2.57 -11.37 -6.44
C ASP A 167 1.37 -11.25 -5.48
N CYS A 168 0.69 -10.11 -5.57
CA CYS A 168 -0.59 -9.78 -4.91
C CYS A 168 -1.51 -9.15 -5.96
N ASN A 169 -2.83 -9.36 -5.89
CA ASN A 169 -3.72 -8.62 -6.79
C ASN A 169 -3.49 -7.10 -6.60
N LEU A 170 -3.49 -6.33 -7.68
CA LEU A 170 -3.59 -4.88 -7.57
C LEU A 170 -5.02 -4.50 -7.19
N TRP A 171 -5.19 -3.26 -6.73
CA TRP A 171 -6.45 -2.64 -6.37
C TRP A 171 -6.96 -1.65 -7.44
N PRO A 172 -7.57 -2.12 -8.55
CA PRO A 172 -8.10 -1.22 -9.57
C PRO A 172 -9.45 -0.57 -9.19
N ILE A 173 -10.04 -0.95 -8.04
CA ILE A 173 -11.37 -0.51 -7.57
C ILE A 173 -11.49 1.00 -7.54
N GLU A 174 -10.44 1.67 -7.05
CA GLU A 174 -10.37 3.12 -6.97
C GLU A 174 -9.61 3.67 -8.19
N SER A 175 -9.79 3.12 -9.39
CA SER A 175 -9.18 3.64 -10.62
C SER A 175 -10.07 3.45 -11.85
N ASN A 176 -10.15 4.48 -12.70
CA ASN A 176 -10.75 4.37 -14.03
C ASN A 176 -9.67 4.23 -15.11
N VAL A 177 -10.09 4.02 -16.37
CA VAL A 177 -9.18 3.89 -17.51
C VAL A 177 -8.14 5.03 -17.60
N GLU A 178 -8.54 6.30 -17.40
CA GLU A 178 -7.62 7.43 -17.47
C GLU A 178 -6.59 7.39 -16.33
N ARG A 179 -7.03 7.07 -15.11
CA ARG A 179 -6.14 6.92 -13.96
C ARG A 179 -5.21 5.74 -14.12
N ARG A 180 -5.63 4.63 -14.71
CA ARG A 180 -4.72 3.49 -14.99
C ARG A 180 -3.64 3.82 -16.02
N VAL A 181 -3.85 4.79 -16.92
CA VAL A 181 -2.78 5.33 -17.77
C VAL A 181 -1.78 6.13 -16.91
N LYS A 182 -2.26 6.96 -15.98
CA LYS A 182 -1.42 7.70 -15.04
C LYS A 182 -0.65 6.75 -14.10
N TRP A 183 -1.29 5.68 -13.64
CA TRP A 183 -0.70 4.67 -12.75
C TRP A 183 0.49 3.98 -13.44
N ARG A 184 0.33 3.55 -14.70
CA ARG A 184 1.45 3.01 -15.50
C ARG A 184 2.60 4.00 -15.64
N SER A 185 2.29 5.28 -15.82
CA SER A 185 3.31 6.35 -15.88
C SER A 185 4.05 6.47 -14.53
N SER A 186 3.31 6.47 -13.42
CA SER A 186 3.89 6.49 -12.07
C SER A 186 4.74 5.26 -11.77
N ILE A 187 4.30 4.06 -12.13
CA ILE A 187 5.10 2.82 -12.01
C ILE A 187 6.40 2.96 -12.80
N SER A 188 6.33 3.39 -14.06
CA SER A 188 7.51 3.53 -14.91
C SER A 188 8.49 4.58 -14.38
N LYS A 189 7.96 5.69 -13.86
CA LYS A 189 8.74 6.79 -13.28
C LYS A 189 9.54 6.38 -12.04
N LEU A 190 9.21 5.28 -11.37
CA LEU A 190 10.05 4.74 -10.28
C LEU A 190 11.49 4.47 -10.74
N LEU A 191 11.68 4.09 -12.02
CA LEU A 191 13.00 3.81 -12.59
C LEU A 191 13.81 5.08 -12.87
N ASP A 192 13.18 6.25 -12.98
CA ASP A 192 13.87 7.53 -13.18
C ASP A 192 14.72 7.92 -11.96
N LEU A 193 14.44 7.32 -10.80
CA LEU A 193 15.26 7.47 -9.58
C LEU A 193 16.61 6.73 -9.66
N ASP A 194 16.85 5.94 -10.72
CA ASP A 194 17.95 4.96 -10.82
C ASP A 194 18.01 4.06 -9.56
N PRO A 195 16.89 3.39 -9.18
CA PRO A 195 16.88 2.54 -8.00
C PRO A 195 17.76 1.32 -8.22
N ARG A 196 18.45 0.89 -7.16
CA ARG A 196 18.97 -0.48 -7.08
C ARG A 196 17.87 -1.43 -6.64
N ILE A 197 17.01 -0.97 -5.73
CA ILE A 197 15.90 -1.74 -5.18
C ILE A 197 14.64 -0.89 -5.19
N VAL A 198 13.53 -1.48 -5.63
CA VAL A 198 12.18 -0.95 -5.45
C VAL A 198 11.42 -1.93 -4.54
N ILE A 199 10.99 -1.46 -3.38
CA ILE A 199 10.18 -2.22 -2.42
C ILE A 199 8.71 -2.00 -2.80
N PRO A 200 7.97 -3.03 -3.28
CA PRO A 200 6.54 -2.91 -3.55
C PRO A 200 5.74 -2.79 -2.25
N GLY A 201 4.56 -2.17 -2.26
CA GLY A 201 3.70 -2.03 -1.08
C GLY A 201 3.10 -3.35 -0.59
N HIS A 202 2.82 -4.26 -1.54
CA HIS A 202 2.33 -5.60 -1.24
C HIS A 202 3.13 -6.65 -1.97
N HIS A 203 3.49 -7.71 -1.25
CA HIS A 203 4.18 -8.85 -1.84
C HIS A 203 4.08 -10.14 -1.02
N ASP A 204 4.50 -11.26 -1.60
CA ASP A 204 4.57 -12.54 -0.90
C ASP A 204 5.87 -12.73 -0.08
N GLU A 205 5.91 -13.81 0.70
CA GLU A 205 7.08 -14.20 1.50
C GLU A 205 8.32 -14.51 0.64
N ALA A 206 8.15 -14.95 -0.62
CA ALA A 206 9.29 -15.16 -1.50
C ALA A 206 9.97 -13.83 -1.87
N LYS A 207 9.20 -12.77 -2.14
CA LYS A 207 9.79 -11.44 -2.41
C LYS A 207 10.42 -10.83 -1.18
N LEU A 208 9.87 -11.06 0.03
CA LEU A 208 10.50 -10.63 1.27
C LEU A 208 11.94 -11.17 1.37
N ARG A 209 12.12 -12.48 1.12
CA ARG A 209 13.46 -13.11 1.12
C ARG A 209 14.38 -12.51 0.07
N ILE A 210 13.89 -12.24 -1.14
CA ILE A 210 14.69 -11.57 -2.18
C ILE A 210 15.12 -10.19 -1.70
N LEU A 211 14.22 -9.39 -1.13
CA LEU A 211 14.52 -8.07 -0.58
C LEU A 211 15.57 -8.14 0.53
N GLU A 212 15.54 -9.15 1.40
CA GLU A 212 16.57 -9.36 2.42
C GLU A 212 17.93 -9.75 1.81
N GLU A 213 17.94 -10.65 0.81
CA GLU A 213 19.15 -11.08 0.12
C GLU A 213 19.83 -9.94 -0.66
N VAL A 214 19.08 -9.17 -1.45
CA VAL A 214 19.64 -8.08 -2.24
C VAL A 214 20.11 -6.91 -1.37
N GLN A 215 19.58 -6.76 -0.15
CA GLN A 215 20.14 -5.78 0.79
C GLN A 215 21.57 -6.14 1.17
N GLU A 216 21.83 -7.41 1.51
CA GLU A 216 23.14 -7.86 1.97
C GLU A 216 24.13 -8.06 0.81
N ASP A 217 23.65 -8.42 -0.39
CA ASP A 217 24.45 -8.50 -1.61
C ASP A 217 24.24 -7.28 -2.52
N THR A 218 25.11 -6.27 -2.38
CA THR A 218 25.04 -5.03 -3.15
C THR A 218 25.37 -5.19 -4.63
N SER A 219 25.85 -6.35 -5.08
CA SER A 219 26.03 -6.66 -6.50
C SER A 219 24.73 -7.01 -7.21
N ARG A 220 23.68 -7.33 -6.45
CA ARG A 220 22.33 -7.63 -6.95
C ARG A 220 21.46 -6.38 -6.94
N SER A 221 20.37 -6.41 -7.70
CA SER A 221 19.32 -5.41 -7.73
C SER A 221 17.96 -6.10 -7.69
N TYR A 222 16.91 -5.33 -7.38
CA TYR A 222 15.54 -5.82 -7.43
C TYR A 222 14.59 -4.71 -7.84
N THR A 223 14.11 -4.75 -9.07
CA THR A 223 13.11 -3.81 -9.59
C THR A 223 11.95 -4.52 -10.26
N ASP A 224 11.89 -5.85 -10.15
CA ASP A 224 10.97 -6.74 -10.86
C ASP A 224 9.48 -6.41 -10.59
N CYS A 225 9.18 -5.80 -9.45
CA CYS A 225 7.82 -5.34 -9.13
C CYS A 225 7.28 -4.29 -10.12
N VAL A 226 8.16 -3.51 -10.77
CA VAL A 226 7.78 -2.53 -11.79
C VAL A 226 7.18 -3.24 -13.00
N ASP A 227 7.93 -4.16 -13.61
CA ASP A 227 7.46 -4.93 -14.77
C ASP A 227 6.26 -5.81 -14.42
N TRP A 228 6.26 -6.39 -13.22
CA TRP A 228 5.16 -7.21 -12.73
C TRP A 228 3.86 -6.41 -12.64
N SER A 229 3.90 -5.21 -12.03
CA SER A 229 2.75 -4.33 -11.88
C SER A 229 2.21 -3.84 -13.23
N LEU A 230 3.10 -3.42 -14.14
CA LEU A 230 2.72 -3.01 -15.49
C LEU A 230 2.00 -4.14 -16.25
N LYS A 231 2.57 -5.36 -16.20
CA LYS A 231 1.97 -6.54 -16.83
C LYS A 231 0.61 -6.88 -16.22
N TYR A 232 0.46 -6.75 -14.90
CA TYR A 232 -0.82 -6.97 -14.25
C TYR A 232 -1.88 -5.99 -14.77
N LEU A 233 -1.56 -4.69 -14.84
CA LEU A 233 -2.49 -3.70 -15.37
C LEU A 233 -2.84 -3.97 -16.84
N ASP A 234 -1.89 -4.42 -17.66
CA ASP A 234 -2.15 -4.77 -19.06
C ASP A 234 -3.09 -5.96 -19.21
N VAL A 235 -2.90 -6.99 -18.38
CA VAL A 235 -3.83 -8.12 -18.32
C VAL A 235 -5.20 -7.67 -17.81
N TYR A 236 -5.23 -6.88 -16.74
CA TYR A 236 -6.47 -6.35 -16.18
C TYR A 236 -7.25 -5.56 -17.21
N ASP A 237 -6.63 -4.62 -17.93
CA ASP A 237 -7.33 -3.83 -18.95
C ASP A 237 -7.80 -4.70 -20.13
N SER A 238 -7.02 -5.69 -20.55
CA SER A 238 -7.46 -6.64 -21.59
C SER A 238 -8.67 -7.47 -21.15
N VAL A 239 -8.71 -7.90 -19.88
CA VAL A 239 -9.83 -8.68 -19.33
C VAL A 239 -11.03 -7.77 -19.11
N TYR A 240 -10.82 -6.58 -18.53
CA TYR A 240 -11.82 -5.53 -18.37
C TYR A 240 -12.52 -5.24 -19.69
N ASP A 241 -11.78 -4.97 -20.78
CA ASP A 241 -12.35 -4.61 -22.08
C ASP A 241 -13.22 -5.71 -22.73
N THR A 242 -13.01 -6.97 -22.35
CA THR A 242 -13.66 -8.12 -23.00
C THR A 242 -14.70 -8.83 -22.14
N ALA A 243 -14.61 -8.71 -20.82
CA ALA A 243 -15.54 -9.33 -19.88
C ALA A 243 -16.95 -8.74 -20.01
N LYS A 244 -17.96 -9.61 -20.02
CA LYS A 244 -19.38 -9.24 -20.15
C LYS A 244 -20.17 -9.39 -18.85
N ASN A 245 -19.57 -10.00 -17.84
CA ASN A 245 -20.15 -10.23 -16.52
C ASN A 245 -19.03 -10.43 -15.49
N GLY A 246 -19.40 -10.48 -14.21
CA GLY A 246 -18.44 -10.62 -13.12
C GLY A 246 -17.67 -11.94 -13.10
N ALA A 247 -18.29 -13.04 -13.57
CA ALA A 247 -17.61 -14.34 -13.64
C ALA A 247 -16.50 -14.34 -14.70
N GLU A 248 -16.76 -13.77 -15.88
CA GLU A 248 -15.76 -13.62 -16.94
C GLU A 248 -14.59 -12.73 -16.52
N LEU A 249 -14.84 -11.67 -15.73
CA LEU A 249 -13.77 -10.83 -15.17
C LEU A 249 -12.84 -11.66 -14.27
N LEU A 250 -13.43 -12.41 -13.33
CA LEU A 250 -12.67 -13.24 -12.39
C LEU A 250 -11.90 -14.36 -13.10
N GLU A 251 -12.56 -15.09 -14.01
CA GLU A 251 -11.92 -16.16 -14.78
C GLU A 251 -10.77 -15.63 -15.64
N GLY A 252 -10.95 -14.46 -16.27
CA GLY A 252 -9.93 -13.80 -17.07
C GLY A 252 -8.69 -13.44 -16.25
N MET A 253 -8.86 -12.91 -15.04
CA MET A 253 -7.75 -12.62 -14.13
C MET A 253 -7.10 -13.89 -13.59
N ASN A 254 -7.89 -14.88 -13.15
CA ASN A 254 -7.38 -16.14 -12.61
C ASN A 254 -6.58 -16.95 -13.62
N LYS A 255 -6.85 -16.80 -14.93
CA LYS A 255 -6.02 -17.43 -15.97
C LYS A 255 -4.53 -17.07 -15.85
N TYR A 256 -4.21 -15.88 -15.35
CA TYR A 256 -2.84 -15.39 -15.21
C TYR A 256 -2.38 -15.30 -13.76
N TYR A 257 -3.31 -15.07 -12.83
CA TYR A 257 -3.02 -14.68 -11.44
C TYR A 257 -3.78 -15.51 -10.40
N ALA A 258 -4.22 -16.73 -10.72
CA ALA A 258 -4.93 -17.60 -9.75
C ALA A 258 -4.14 -17.90 -8.46
N ASP A 259 -2.81 -17.80 -8.51
CA ASP A 259 -1.93 -18.15 -7.40
C ASP A 259 -1.37 -16.94 -6.65
N VAL A 260 -1.79 -15.71 -6.95
CA VAL A 260 -1.32 -14.53 -6.19
C VAL A 260 -1.78 -14.61 -4.73
N LYS A 261 -1.05 -13.94 -3.84
CA LYS A 261 -1.04 -14.28 -2.41
C LYS A 261 -1.85 -13.36 -1.51
N ALA A 262 -2.54 -12.35 -2.06
CA ALA A 262 -3.37 -11.43 -1.31
C ALA A 262 -4.41 -10.72 -2.18
N GLU A 263 -5.36 -10.08 -1.50
CA GLU A 263 -6.40 -9.25 -2.10
C GLU A 263 -7.34 -9.98 -3.07
N ASP A 264 -7.50 -11.29 -2.92
CA ASP A 264 -8.35 -12.11 -3.81
C ASP A 264 -9.79 -11.58 -3.92
N PHE A 265 -10.30 -11.03 -2.83
CA PHE A 265 -11.63 -10.41 -2.76
C PHE A 265 -11.73 -9.11 -3.57
N ALA A 266 -10.62 -8.44 -3.88
CA ALA A 266 -10.63 -7.18 -4.62
C ALA A 266 -11.17 -7.39 -6.04
N ILE A 267 -10.88 -8.55 -6.67
CA ILE A 267 -11.46 -8.90 -7.97
C ILE A 267 -12.96 -9.16 -7.86
N HIS A 268 -13.43 -9.81 -6.78
CA HIS A 268 -14.87 -9.96 -6.54
C HIS A 268 -15.58 -8.61 -6.38
N TRP A 269 -14.96 -7.68 -5.65
CA TRP A 269 -15.51 -6.35 -5.43
C TRP A 269 -15.50 -5.51 -6.71
N GLN A 270 -14.41 -5.54 -7.47
CA GLN A 270 -14.33 -4.92 -8.79
C GLN A 270 -15.42 -5.46 -9.72
N ALA A 271 -15.60 -6.79 -9.75
CA ALA A 271 -16.66 -7.41 -10.54
C ALA A 271 -18.05 -6.94 -10.12
N ARG A 272 -18.34 -6.85 -8.81
CA ARG A 272 -19.63 -6.38 -8.30
C ARG A 272 -19.91 -4.93 -8.62
N LEU A 273 -18.88 -4.08 -8.67
CA LEU A 273 -19.02 -2.67 -9.06
C LEU A 273 -19.26 -2.51 -10.57
N LEU A 274 -18.58 -3.32 -11.39
CA LEU A 274 -18.75 -3.30 -12.85
C LEU A 274 -20.03 -3.97 -13.33
N PHE A 275 -20.42 -5.06 -12.68
CA PHE A 275 -21.48 -5.97 -13.14
C PHE A 275 -22.47 -6.25 -12.00
N PRO A 276 -23.22 -5.22 -11.55
CA PRO A 276 -24.05 -5.30 -10.35
C PRO A 276 -25.20 -6.31 -10.42
N HIS A 277 -25.59 -6.79 -11.60
CA HIS A 277 -26.74 -7.71 -11.76
C HIS A 277 -26.33 -9.13 -12.20
N SER A 278 -25.09 -9.33 -12.64
CA SER A 278 -24.61 -10.61 -13.18
C SER A 278 -23.48 -11.27 -12.38
N CYS A 279 -23.14 -10.74 -11.20
CA CYS A 279 -22.18 -11.39 -10.30
C CYS A 279 -22.77 -12.63 -9.59
N PRO A 280 -22.04 -13.76 -9.53
CA PRO A 280 -22.46 -14.93 -8.75
C PRO A 280 -22.67 -14.62 -7.27
N ASP A 281 -23.63 -15.31 -6.63
CA ASP A 281 -23.93 -15.14 -5.20
C ASP A 281 -22.75 -15.46 -4.28
N TRP A 282 -21.85 -16.36 -4.71
CA TRP A 282 -20.69 -16.77 -3.93
C TRP A 282 -19.57 -15.73 -3.90
N PHE A 283 -19.60 -14.71 -4.77
CA PHE A 283 -18.61 -13.63 -4.72
C PHE A 283 -18.67 -12.91 -3.38
N THR A 284 -17.52 -12.47 -2.87
CA THR A 284 -17.45 -11.69 -1.63
C THR A 284 -18.38 -10.47 -1.74
N PRO A 285 -19.32 -10.25 -0.80
CA PRO A 285 -20.20 -9.09 -0.83
C PRO A 285 -19.40 -7.80 -0.66
N LEU A 286 -19.86 -6.71 -1.28
CA LEU A 286 -19.28 -5.38 -1.07
C LEU A 286 -19.39 -5.00 0.41
N PRO A 287 -18.44 -4.19 0.93
CA PRO A 287 -18.48 -3.74 2.32
C PRO A 287 -19.52 -2.63 2.56
N GLY A 288 -20.22 -2.21 1.51
CA GLY A 288 -21.29 -1.23 1.57
C GLY A 288 -21.94 -1.02 0.20
N GLU A 289 -22.71 0.05 0.07
CA GLU A 289 -23.45 0.36 -1.16
C GLU A 289 -22.55 1.06 -2.21
N PRO A 290 -22.62 0.67 -3.50
CA PRO A 290 -21.93 1.39 -4.57
C PRO A 290 -22.20 2.90 -4.55
N GLY A 291 -21.16 3.71 -4.74
CA GLY A 291 -21.24 5.17 -4.65
C GLY A 291 -21.22 5.74 -3.23
N LYS A 292 -21.16 4.88 -2.19
CA LYS A 292 -20.95 5.28 -0.79
C LYS A 292 -19.70 4.67 -0.16
N ILE A 293 -18.99 3.82 -0.90
CA ILE A 293 -17.76 3.13 -0.50
C ILE A 293 -16.65 3.47 -1.49
N PHE A 294 -15.40 3.29 -1.06
CA PHE A 294 -14.21 3.55 -1.88
C PHE A 294 -14.16 4.99 -2.41
N LEU A 295 -14.65 5.93 -1.60
CA LEU A 295 -14.63 7.34 -1.96
C LEU A 295 -13.22 7.90 -1.78
N ASN A 296 -12.80 8.70 -2.76
CA ASN A 296 -11.60 9.50 -2.67
C ASN A 296 -11.74 10.58 -1.58
N PRO A 297 -10.64 11.21 -1.17
CA PRO A 297 -10.65 12.28 -0.16
C PRO A 297 -11.47 13.55 -0.49
N SER A 298 -12.09 13.64 -1.67
CA SER A 298 -13.05 14.68 -2.03
C SER A 298 -14.51 14.20 -2.03
N GLY A 299 -14.77 12.96 -1.61
CA GLY A 299 -16.08 12.31 -1.56
C GLY A 299 -16.57 11.76 -2.90
N GLY A 300 -15.71 11.74 -3.93
CA GLY A 300 -16.02 11.18 -5.25
C GLY A 300 -15.59 9.71 -5.38
N PHE A 301 -16.20 8.96 -6.30
CA PHE A 301 -15.72 7.62 -6.66
C PHE A 301 -14.93 7.70 -7.96
N ASP A 302 -13.67 7.24 -7.93
CA ASP A 302 -12.75 7.34 -9.07
C ASP A 302 -12.64 6.03 -9.88
N GLY A 303 -13.36 4.99 -9.47
CA GLY A 303 -13.37 3.72 -10.18
C GLY A 303 -14.08 3.77 -11.53
N ASP A 304 -13.97 2.68 -12.27
CA ASP A 304 -14.71 2.50 -13.52
C ASP A 304 -16.23 2.55 -13.30
N PRO A 305 -17.00 3.13 -14.24
CA PRO A 305 -18.46 3.09 -14.18
C PRO A 305 -18.97 1.65 -14.40
N PRO A 306 -20.19 1.32 -13.91
CA PRO A 306 -20.82 0.05 -14.21
C PRO A 306 -20.92 -0.21 -15.72
N LYS A 307 -20.67 -1.46 -16.12
CA LYS A 307 -20.79 -1.99 -17.49
C LYS A 307 -22.13 -2.66 -17.77
N GLU A 308 -22.92 -2.85 -16.73
CA GLU A 308 -24.27 -3.41 -16.74
C GLU A 308 -25.25 -2.44 -16.08
#